data_AF-A0A090MAA1-F1
#
_entry.id   AF-A0A090MAA1-F1
#
_cell.length_a   1.000
_cell.length_b   1.000
_cell.length_c   1.000
_cell.angle_alpha   90.00
_cell.angle_beta   90.00
_cell.angle_gamma   90.00
#
_symmetry.space_group_name_H-M   'P 1'
#
loop_
_entity.id
_entity.type
_entity.pdbx_description
1 polymer ?
#
loop_
_entity_poly.entity_id
_entity_poly.type
_entity_poly.pdbx_seq_one_letter_code
_entity_poly.pdbx_strand_id
1 'polypeptide(L)'
;MNSFERHRAAGNGAFDSGRFIEASEEYTQALQFSIEKSEAHDVCVVRANRAAAFCKRQKWQEAMEDCSWVIARPLEAGPVCLAKSLFRRAFAHEGIGDAESAIRDLRAAEKLCPNDAFIKNHLRNYESPYHLAVVLNRASKETLARQKQFRRFKPETRV
;
A
#
# COMPACT_ATOMS: atom_id res chain seq x y z
N MET A 1 -28.97 5.53 2.39
CA MET A 1 -27.50 5.70 2.34
C MET A 1 -27.09 6.75 3.37
N ASN A 2 -26.39 6.35 4.42
CA ASN A 2 -25.82 7.25 5.45
C ASN A 2 -24.65 8.06 4.84
N SER A 3 -24.13 9.06 5.56
CA SER A 3 -23.05 9.92 5.03
C SER A 3 -21.78 9.13 4.71
N PHE A 4 -21.43 8.13 5.53
CA PHE A 4 -20.30 7.23 5.30
C PHE A 4 -20.39 6.54 3.93
N GLU A 5 -21.50 5.86 3.65
CA GLU A 5 -21.69 5.10 2.41
C GLU A 5 -21.72 6.02 1.17
N ARG A 6 -22.27 7.25 1.30
CA ARG A 6 -22.26 8.22 0.20
C ARG A 6 -20.84 8.62 -0.20
N HIS A 7 -20.02 9.02 0.79
CA HIS A 7 -18.64 9.41 0.54
C HIS A 7 -17.77 8.23 0.09
N ARG A 8 -18.00 7.03 0.64
CA ARG A 8 -17.36 5.80 0.16
C ARG A 8 -17.66 5.53 -1.31
N ALA A 9 -18.94 5.61 -1.71
CA ALA A 9 -19.36 5.39 -3.08
C ALA A 9 -18.80 6.46 -4.03
N ALA A 10 -18.82 7.73 -3.62
CA ALA A 10 -18.22 8.84 -4.37
C ALA A 10 -16.70 8.62 -4.57
N GLY A 11 -15.99 8.23 -3.51
CA GLY A 11 -14.57 7.90 -3.57
C GLY A 11 -14.26 6.74 -4.52
N ASN A 12 -15.08 5.69 -4.53
CA ASN A 12 -14.96 4.58 -5.48
C ASN A 12 -15.16 5.08 -6.92
N GLY A 13 -16.23 5.84 -7.19
CA GLY A 13 -16.51 6.37 -8.53
C GLY A 13 -15.43 7.33 -9.04
N ALA A 14 -14.87 8.17 -8.17
CA ALA A 14 -13.74 9.02 -8.49
C ALA A 14 -12.47 8.20 -8.78
N PHE A 15 -12.20 7.15 -8.00
CA PHE A 15 -11.06 6.27 -8.19
C PHE A 15 -11.14 5.54 -9.54
N ASP A 16 -12.29 4.98 -9.87
CA ASP A 16 -12.54 4.27 -11.13
C ASP A 16 -12.41 5.20 -12.35
N SER A 17 -12.73 6.48 -12.16
CA SER A 17 -12.55 7.53 -13.17
C SER A 17 -11.11 8.08 -13.24
N GLY A 18 -10.17 7.55 -12.44
CA GLY A 18 -8.79 8.04 -12.38
C GLY A 18 -8.60 9.38 -11.65
N ARG A 19 -9.65 9.93 -11.01
CA ARG A 19 -9.60 11.18 -10.24
C ARG A 19 -9.10 10.90 -8.83
N PHE A 20 -7.81 10.56 -8.71
CA PHE A 20 -7.23 10.08 -7.45
C PHE A 20 -7.16 11.12 -6.32
N ILE A 21 -7.15 12.42 -6.64
CA ILE A 21 -7.19 13.49 -5.63
C ILE A 21 -8.56 13.49 -4.96
N GLU A 22 -9.62 13.66 -5.76
CA GLU A 22 -11.01 13.61 -5.31
C GLU A 22 -11.31 12.29 -4.58
N ALA A 23 -10.86 11.15 -5.13
CA ALA A 23 -11.04 9.86 -4.47
C ALA A 23 -10.47 9.85 -3.03
N SER A 24 -9.25 10.38 -2.83
CA SER A 24 -8.65 10.43 -1.49
C SER A 24 -9.35 11.39 -0.53
N GLU A 25 -9.93 12.48 -1.05
CA GLU A 25 -10.71 13.44 -0.27
C GLU A 25 -12.05 12.84 0.16
N GLU A 26 -12.76 12.21 -0.77
CA GLU A 26 -14.03 11.51 -0.50
C GLU A 26 -13.85 10.36 0.50
N TYR A 27 -12.80 9.54 0.37
CA TYR A 27 -12.51 8.53 1.39
C TYR A 27 -12.17 9.13 2.75
N THR A 28 -11.53 10.31 2.79
CA THR A 28 -11.25 11.01 4.05
C THR A 28 -12.54 11.49 4.70
N GLN A 29 -13.48 12.03 3.92
CA GLN A 29 -14.81 12.39 4.40
C GLN A 29 -15.57 11.15 4.91
N ALA A 30 -15.54 10.03 4.18
CA ALA A 30 -16.14 8.79 4.64
C ALA A 30 -15.63 8.39 6.03
N LEU A 31 -14.30 8.41 6.24
CA LEU A 31 -13.69 8.08 7.54
C LEU A 31 -14.09 9.04 8.66
N GLN A 32 -14.38 10.32 8.37
CA GLN A 32 -14.88 11.27 9.37
C GLN A 32 -16.30 10.94 9.85
N PHE A 33 -17.13 10.38 8.98
CA PHE A 33 -18.50 9.98 9.30
C PHE A 33 -18.61 8.53 9.82
N SER A 34 -17.50 7.80 9.87
CA SER A 34 -17.51 6.42 10.34
C SER A 34 -17.81 6.33 11.83
N ILE A 35 -18.64 5.35 12.22
CA ILE A 35 -18.92 5.05 13.63
C ILE A 35 -18.19 3.73 13.96
N GLU A 36 -17.07 3.83 14.68
CA GLU A 36 -16.01 2.79 14.79
C GLU A 36 -16.49 1.34 14.98
N LYS A 37 -17.59 1.09 15.70
CA LYS A 37 -18.05 -0.27 16.01
C LYS A 37 -18.99 -0.90 14.98
N SER A 38 -19.75 -0.10 14.21
CA SER A 38 -20.74 -0.65 13.28
C SER A 38 -20.17 -0.93 11.88
N GLU A 39 -19.03 -0.33 11.56
CA GLU A 39 -18.48 -0.28 10.20
C GLU A 39 -16.99 -0.71 10.17
N ALA A 40 -16.52 -1.48 11.16
CA ALA A 40 -15.09 -1.77 11.34
C ALA A 40 -14.43 -2.38 10.08
N HIS A 41 -15.10 -3.33 9.43
CA HIS A 41 -14.63 -3.89 8.16
C HIS A 41 -14.62 -2.85 7.03
N ASP A 42 -15.69 -2.06 6.90
CA ASP A 42 -15.80 -1.06 5.84
C ASP A 42 -14.79 0.08 6.02
N VAL A 43 -14.46 0.45 7.26
CA VAL A 43 -13.37 1.38 7.59
C VAL A 43 -12.02 0.83 7.12
N CYS A 44 -11.75 -0.47 7.33
CA CYS A 44 -10.55 -1.11 6.79
C CYS A 44 -10.52 -1.03 5.25
N VAL A 45 -11.64 -1.31 4.59
CA VAL A 45 -11.75 -1.24 3.12
C VAL A 45 -11.54 0.18 2.61
N VAL A 46 -12.16 1.18 3.23
CA VAL A 46 -12.02 2.59 2.85
C VAL A 46 -10.57 3.05 3.01
N ARG A 47 -9.89 2.71 4.12
CA ARG A 47 -8.46 3.01 4.29
C ARG A 47 -7.59 2.30 3.25
N ALA A 48 -7.87 1.04 2.94
CA ALA A 48 -7.15 0.32 1.89
C ALA A 48 -7.34 0.94 0.50
N ASN A 49 -8.53 1.47 0.21
CA ASN A 49 -8.82 2.20 -1.04
C ASN A 49 -8.19 3.59 -1.06
N ARG A 50 -8.18 4.31 0.07
CA ARG A 50 -7.49 5.59 0.18
C ARG A 50 -5.97 5.45 0.00
N ALA A 51 -5.38 4.40 0.58
CA ALA A 51 -4.00 4.04 0.32
C ALA A 51 -3.74 3.76 -1.17
N ALA A 52 -4.68 3.16 -1.90
CA ALA A 52 -4.59 2.98 -3.34
C ALA A 52 -4.45 4.32 -4.08
N ALA A 53 -5.31 5.29 -3.72
CA ALA A 53 -5.30 6.62 -4.30
C ALA A 53 -4.00 7.36 -4.00
N PHE A 54 -3.50 7.23 -2.76
CA PHE A 54 -2.19 7.77 -2.38
C PHE A 54 -1.03 7.14 -3.15
N CYS A 55 -1.02 5.81 -3.34
CA CYS A 55 -0.03 5.14 -4.18
C CYS A 55 -0.04 5.68 -5.64
N LYS A 56 -1.22 5.92 -6.22
CA LYS A 56 -1.34 6.51 -7.57
C LYS A 56 -0.79 7.93 -7.66
N ARG A 57 -0.76 8.65 -6.53
CA ARG A 57 -0.22 10.00 -6.40
C ARG A 57 1.22 10.04 -5.89
N GLN A 58 1.86 8.88 -5.72
CA GLN A 58 3.19 8.75 -5.11
C GLN A 58 3.29 9.36 -3.69
N LYS A 59 2.16 9.41 -2.98
CA LYS A 59 2.05 9.81 -1.58
C LYS A 59 2.34 8.60 -0.69
N TRP A 60 3.61 8.17 -0.72
CA TRP A 60 4.03 6.89 -0.17
C TRP A 60 3.83 6.79 1.34
N GLN A 61 4.13 7.86 2.07
CA GLN A 61 4.03 7.89 3.51
C GLN A 61 2.56 7.75 3.97
N GLU A 62 1.66 8.53 3.35
CA GLU A 62 0.23 8.47 3.63
C GLU A 62 -0.36 7.09 3.27
N ALA A 63 0.07 6.49 2.15
CA ALA A 63 -0.33 5.14 1.78
C ALA A 63 0.14 4.09 2.82
N MET A 64 1.38 4.22 3.30
CA MET A 64 1.94 3.31 4.31
C MET A 64 1.23 3.42 5.65
N GLU A 65 0.84 4.62 6.06
CA GLU A 65 0.08 4.87 7.29
C GLU A 65 -1.28 4.19 7.25
N ASP A 66 -2.05 4.38 6.17
CA ASP A 66 -3.35 3.74 6.01
C ASP A 66 -3.24 2.22 5.97
N CYS A 67 -2.28 1.68 5.21
CA CYS A 67 -2.09 0.23 5.15
C CYS A 67 -1.66 -0.34 6.51
N SER A 68 -0.78 0.34 7.24
CA SER A 68 -0.31 -0.11 8.55
C SER A 68 -1.43 -0.13 9.59
N TRP A 69 -2.33 0.85 9.53
CA TRP A 69 -3.52 0.88 10.38
C TRP A 69 -4.41 -0.36 10.16
N VAL A 70 -4.61 -0.74 8.90
CA VAL A 70 -5.40 -1.94 8.52
C VAL A 70 -4.68 -3.23 8.92
N ILE A 71 -3.37 -3.31 8.71
CA ILE A 71 -2.55 -4.49 9.04
C ILE A 71 -2.52 -4.76 10.55
N ALA A 72 -2.61 -3.71 11.38
CA ALA A 72 -2.75 -3.83 12.83
C ALA A 72 -4.14 -4.36 13.28
N ARG A 73 -5.10 -4.53 12.35
CA ARG A 73 -6.48 -4.93 12.59
C ARG A 73 -6.90 -6.13 11.70
N PRO A 74 -6.19 -7.26 11.80
CA PRO A 74 -6.40 -8.39 10.89
C PRO A 74 -7.80 -9.01 10.99
N LEU A 75 -8.44 -8.98 12.17
CA LEU A 75 -9.78 -9.52 12.39
C LEU A 75 -10.86 -8.68 11.69
N GLU A 76 -10.76 -7.36 11.79
CA GLU A 76 -11.71 -6.41 11.17
C GLU A 76 -11.51 -6.36 9.65
N ALA A 77 -10.26 -6.38 9.19
CA ALA A 77 -9.94 -6.36 7.78
C ALA A 77 -10.37 -7.63 7.05
N GLY A 78 -10.25 -8.80 7.70
CA GLY A 78 -10.36 -10.08 7.02
C GLY A 78 -9.23 -10.34 6.01
N PRO A 79 -9.11 -11.57 5.50
CA PRO A 79 -7.93 -12.01 4.75
C PRO A 79 -7.73 -11.25 3.43
N VAL A 80 -8.81 -10.95 2.71
CA VAL A 80 -8.75 -10.29 1.40
C VAL A 80 -8.31 -8.83 1.52
N CYS A 81 -8.91 -8.07 2.45
CA CYS A 81 -8.52 -6.68 2.66
C CYS A 81 -7.09 -6.60 3.22
N LEU A 82 -6.73 -7.52 4.14
CA LEU A 82 -5.39 -7.59 4.70
C LEU A 82 -4.34 -7.85 3.62
N ALA A 83 -4.57 -8.80 2.71
CA ALA A 83 -3.67 -9.09 1.59
C ALA A 83 -3.51 -7.87 0.65
N LYS A 84 -4.61 -7.18 0.32
CA LYS A 84 -4.57 -5.94 -0.49
C LYS A 84 -3.78 -4.83 0.20
N SER A 85 -3.96 -4.63 1.50
CA SER A 85 -3.23 -3.62 2.28
C SER A 85 -1.74 -3.93 2.36
N LEU A 86 -1.36 -5.21 2.56
CA LEU A 86 0.04 -5.64 2.51
C LEU A 86 0.67 -5.38 1.14
N PHE A 87 -0.02 -5.77 0.06
CA PHE A 87 0.46 -5.51 -1.29
C PHE A 87 0.64 -4.01 -1.59
N ARG A 88 -0.32 -3.18 -1.17
CA ARG A 88 -0.24 -1.71 -1.35
C ARG A 88 0.89 -1.09 -0.54
N ARG A 89 1.10 -1.54 0.70
CA ARG A 89 2.23 -1.08 1.53
C ARG A 89 3.57 -1.50 0.95
N ALA A 90 3.66 -2.72 0.40
CA ALA A 90 4.83 -3.16 -0.33
C ALA A 90 5.13 -2.27 -1.53
N PHE A 91 4.11 -1.91 -2.31
CA PHE A 91 4.26 -0.98 -3.43
C PHE A 91 4.75 0.40 -2.98
N ALA A 92 4.25 0.91 -1.85
CA ALA A 92 4.72 2.17 -1.28
C ALA A 92 6.17 2.08 -0.76
N HIS A 93 6.54 0.97 -0.11
CA HIS A 93 7.92 0.67 0.27
C HIS A 93 8.84 0.62 -0.95
N GLU A 94 8.42 0.01 -2.06
CA GLU A 94 9.15 0.02 -3.32
C GLU A 94 9.34 1.44 -3.88
N GLY A 95 8.30 2.27 -3.77
CA GLY A 95 8.31 3.67 -4.19
C GLY A 95 9.38 4.52 -3.50
N ILE A 96 9.69 4.22 -2.24
CA ILE A 96 10.75 4.87 -1.45
C ILE A 96 12.07 4.10 -1.44
N GLY A 97 12.19 3.03 -2.23
CA GLY A 97 13.39 2.22 -2.34
C GLY A 97 13.67 1.28 -1.16
N ASP A 98 12.67 0.98 -0.34
CA ASP A 98 12.74 -0.01 0.74
C ASP A 98 12.37 -1.41 0.24
N ALA A 99 13.28 -2.02 -0.52
CA ALA A 99 13.10 -3.36 -1.08
C ALA A 99 12.91 -4.42 0.02
N GLU A 100 13.62 -4.32 1.14
CA GLU A 100 13.53 -5.32 2.22
C GLU A 100 12.12 -5.35 2.85
N SER A 101 11.56 -4.17 3.17
CA SER A 101 10.18 -4.10 3.70
C SER A 101 9.14 -4.48 2.64
N ALA A 102 9.35 -4.11 1.37
CA ALA A 102 8.46 -4.47 0.28
C ALA A 102 8.36 -6.00 0.09
N ILE A 103 9.50 -6.70 0.03
CA ILE A 103 9.54 -8.16 -0.09
C ILE A 103 8.85 -8.81 1.12
N ARG A 104 9.07 -8.29 2.33
CA ARG A 104 8.46 -8.82 3.56
C ARG A 104 6.93 -8.76 3.51
N ASP A 105 6.39 -7.61 3.10
CA ASP A 105 4.94 -7.42 2.97
C ASP A 105 4.35 -8.29 1.86
N LEU A 106 5.03 -8.41 0.71
CA LEU A 106 4.58 -9.29 -0.38
C LEU A 106 4.55 -10.76 0.04
N ARG A 107 5.55 -11.23 0.79
CA ARG A 107 5.56 -12.61 1.32
C ARG A 107 4.44 -12.83 2.34
N ALA A 108 4.11 -11.83 3.14
CA ALA A 108 2.96 -11.90 4.03
C ALA A 108 1.63 -11.94 3.25
N ALA A 109 1.52 -11.15 2.17
CA ALA A 109 0.35 -11.15 1.30
C ALA A 109 0.19 -12.50 0.55
N GLU A 110 1.31 -13.09 0.09
CA GLU A 110 1.33 -14.41 -0.57
C GLU A 110 0.78 -15.52 0.34
N LYS A 111 1.09 -15.48 1.64
CA LYS A 111 0.55 -16.45 2.62
C LYS A 111 -0.98 -16.35 2.75
N LEU A 112 -1.55 -15.17 2.59
CA LEU A 112 -3.00 -14.94 2.67
C LEU A 112 -3.71 -15.27 1.35
N CYS A 113 -3.05 -15.03 0.22
CA CYS A 113 -3.59 -15.24 -1.12
C CYS A 113 -2.57 -15.97 -2.01
N PRO A 114 -2.34 -17.28 -1.78
CA PRO A 114 -1.25 -18.03 -2.43
C PRO A 114 -1.46 -18.27 -3.92
N ASN A 115 -2.61 -17.93 -4.49
CA ASN A 115 -2.91 -18.08 -5.92
C ASN A 115 -3.05 -16.74 -6.64
N ASP A 116 -2.80 -15.62 -5.96
CA ASP A 116 -2.85 -14.30 -6.58
C ASP A 116 -1.64 -14.10 -7.49
N ALA A 117 -1.90 -14.01 -8.80
CA ALA A 117 -0.87 -13.85 -9.82
C ALA A 117 -0.13 -12.51 -9.70
N PHE A 118 -0.80 -11.44 -9.24
CA PHE A 118 -0.17 -10.13 -9.09
C PHE A 118 0.90 -10.15 -7.99
N ILE A 119 0.58 -10.75 -6.83
CA ILE A 119 1.55 -10.89 -5.72
C ILE A 119 2.76 -11.71 -6.17
N LYS A 120 2.53 -12.86 -6.82
CA LYS A 120 3.61 -13.73 -7.31
C LYS A 120 4.50 -13.05 -8.34
N ASN A 121 3.90 -12.36 -9.30
CA ASN A 121 4.66 -11.65 -10.34
C ASN A 121 5.48 -10.51 -9.72
N HIS A 122 4.94 -9.79 -8.75
CA HIS A 122 5.67 -8.72 -8.07
C HIS A 122 6.83 -9.26 -7.23
N LEU A 123 6.66 -10.40 -6.55
CA LEU A 123 7.77 -11.10 -5.87
C LEU A 123 8.86 -11.55 -6.85
N ARG A 124 8.46 -12.09 -8.01
CA ARG A 124 9.40 -12.51 -9.06
C ARG A 124 10.25 -11.35 -9.59
N ASN A 125 9.69 -10.14 -9.66
CA ASN A 125 10.47 -8.97 -10.06
C ASN A 125 11.70 -8.78 -9.18
N TYR A 126 11.61 -9.04 -7.87
CA TYR A 126 12.74 -8.93 -6.94
C TYR A 126 13.81 -10.02 -7.12
N GLU A 127 13.57 -11.07 -7.92
CA GLU A 127 14.60 -12.01 -8.34
C GLU A 127 15.52 -11.41 -9.41
N SER A 128 15.06 -10.37 -10.12
CA SER A 128 15.85 -9.65 -11.10
C SER A 128 16.78 -8.64 -10.43
N PRO A 129 18.11 -8.74 -10.63
CA PRO A 129 19.06 -7.74 -10.15
C PRO A 129 18.76 -6.34 -10.69
N TYR A 130 18.20 -6.23 -11.90
CA TYR A 130 17.84 -4.96 -12.52
C TYR A 130 16.68 -4.27 -11.79
N HIS A 131 15.62 -5.02 -11.47
CA HIS A 131 14.51 -4.48 -10.68
C HIS A 131 15.01 -4.02 -9.32
N LEU A 132 15.80 -4.85 -8.63
CA LEU A 132 16.35 -4.53 -7.33
C LEU A 132 17.22 -3.26 -7.39
N ALA A 133 18.08 -3.10 -8.39
CA ALA A 133 18.88 -1.90 -8.58
C ALA A 133 18.01 -0.64 -8.79
N VAL A 134 16.96 -0.74 -9.62
CA VAL A 134 16.01 0.36 -9.85
C VAL A 134 15.31 0.78 -8.55
N VAL A 135 14.88 -0.18 -7.73
CA VAL A 135 14.24 0.10 -6.45
C VAL A 135 15.23 0.75 -5.48
N LEU A 136 16.42 0.16 -5.30
CA LEU A 136 17.42 0.68 -4.36
C LEU A 136 17.95 2.07 -4.75
N ASN A 137 17.96 2.41 -6.04
CA ASN A 137 18.31 3.76 -6.52
C ASN A 137 17.30 4.84 -6.12
N ARG A 138 16.08 4.48 -5.69
CA ARG A 138 15.08 5.42 -5.14
C ARG A 138 15.32 5.70 -3.65
N ALA A 139 16.12 4.88 -2.98
CA ALA A 139 16.25 4.91 -1.54
C ALA A 139 17.06 6.12 -1.04
N SER A 140 16.56 6.78 0.01
CA SER A 140 17.36 7.75 0.77
C SER A 140 18.50 7.05 1.52
N LYS A 141 19.49 7.82 2.00
CA LYS A 141 20.59 7.26 2.81
C LYS A 141 20.06 6.54 4.05
N GLU A 142 19.05 7.10 4.69
CA GLU A 142 18.37 6.55 5.87
C GLU A 142 17.63 5.26 5.51
N THR A 143 16.97 5.23 4.35
CA THR A 143 16.26 4.06 3.84
C THR A 143 17.21 2.92 3.45
N LEU A 144 18.40 3.20 2.91
CA LEU A 144 19.43 2.19 2.68
C LEU A 144 20.03 1.67 3.99
N ALA A 145 20.29 2.56 4.95
CA ALA A 145 20.90 2.18 6.23
C ALA A 145 20.05 1.18 7.05
N ARG A 146 18.72 1.29 6.95
CA ARG A 146 17.79 0.35 7.60
C ARG A 146 17.69 -1.02 6.92
N GLN A 147 18.00 -1.10 5.63
CA GLN A 147 17.93 -2.33 4.84
C GLN A 147 19.18 -3.18 5.01
N LYS A 148 19.19 -4.05 6.03
CA LYS A 148 20.36 -4.86 6.41
C LYS A 148 20.89 -5.69 5.24
N GLN A 149 19.99 -6.20 4.40
CA GLN A 149 20.34 -7.01 3.23
C GLN A 149 21.08 -6.21 2.15
N PHE A 150 20.84 -4.89 2.07
CA PHE A 150 21.31 -4.03 0.97
C PHE A 150 22.25 -2.92 1.44
N ARG A 151 22.75 -2.96 2.68
CA ARG A 151 23.67 -1.95 3.24
C ARG A 151 24.93 -1.69 2.42
N ARG A 152 25.39 -2.69 1.65
CA ARG A 152 26.58 -2.60 0.79
C ARG A 152 26.27 -2.16 -0.64
N PHE A 153 25.00 -1.99 -0.99
CA PHE A 153 24.59 -1.51 -2.30
C PHE A 153 25.14 -0.09 -2.50
N LYS A 154 25.87 0.11 -3.60
CA LYS A 154 26.34 1.42 -4.03
C LYS A 154 25.48 1.82 -5.23
N PRO A 155 24.59 2.82 -5.10
CA PRO A 155 23.83 3.29 -6.25
C PRO A 155 24.81 3.74 -7.33
N GLU A 156 24.58 3.31 -8.56
CA GLU A 156 25.33 3.84 -9.70
C GLU A 156 25.03 5.34 -9.78
N THR A 157 26.06 6.17 -9.64
CA THR A 157 25.97 7.62 -9.85
C THR A 157 25.29 7.85 -11.19
N ARG A 158 24.13 8.52 -11.18
CA ARG A 158 23.55 9.09 -12.41
C ARG A 158 24.62 9.98 -13.03
N VAL A 159 25.10 9.59 -14.21
CA VAL A 159 25.90 10.45 -15.11
C VAL A 159 24.98 11.54 -15.64
#